data_AF-A0A1C8ZS32-F1
#
_entry.id   AF-A0A1C8ZS32-F1
#
_cell.length_a   1.000
_cell.length_b   1.000
_cell.length_c   1.000
_cell.angle_alpha   90.00
_cell.angle_beta   90.00
_cell.angle_gamma   90.00
#
_symmetry.space_group_name_H-M   'P 1'
#
loop_
_entity.id
_entity.type
_entity.pdbx_description
1 polymer ?
#
loop_
_entity_poly.entity_id
_entity_poly.type
_entity_poly.pdbx_seq_one_letter_code
_entity_poly.pdbx_strand_id
1 'polypeptide(L)'
;MKLKINNISKIFDKLSIIYLYYNKINQNILYYGDDINKTSKNYRKLLFLIPLITIISILISMKISIYFILINFINIFIYLYPIIITEVKKNEQKKAIEDELIVFLLFAYINSFLGKSLYKTFEEISNSVVFKGLKKEAALLVKEVEVLGKSSILAIESRARVHKNDSLGKVYSTYLAGENIGISLQERIRDLIEESLDNLKSSLESYVNRANDIVEILFMLYLVTPMVLLAFQFISSSINLFMLLIPLFFSPGIYLMITLSQPNVGYNVALTTKEKLILLCLPLAIGLLLLRINLLYDIIIVYALFTIFTFFVYNRIKSSDDILHTMPNILSDIADYVKLGYGVRNSLLKLNEKNLDTKTTKFIGKVKELVKRDLPLTRLNTNSWVLNAVLEFLDNLEKKGYADSFIFKEISILIGNYITLREKILRNLQLFNSLSIATPFLLYFAFDVLSKIKSVGNLDPIVAIYSIVLGIIYAKLSRFTIFNFPLFLLLAISLSIIIFLGGLFMNFL
;
A
#
# COMPACT_ATOMS: atom_id res chain seq x y z
N MET A 1 -50.76 5.78 17.02
CA MET A 1 -49.77 5.26 16.04
C MET A 1 -48.35 5.83 16.25
N LYS A 2 -48.16 7.15 16.43
CA LYS A 2 -46.85 7.78 16.74
C LYS A 2 -46.12 7.24 18.00
N LEU A 3 -46.85 6.90 19.07
CA LEU A 3 -46.26 6.34 20.30
C LEU A 3 -45.72 4.90 20.14
N LYS A 4 -46.31 4.09 19.25
CA LYS A 4 -45.80 2.72 18.95
C LYS A 4 -44.54 2.75 18.08
N ILE A 5 -44.42 3.73 17.17
CA ILE A 5 -43.22 3.90 16.31
C ILE A 5 -41.99 4.30 17.16
N ASN A 6 -42.17 5.16 18.18
CA ASN A 6 -41.08 5.52 19.11
C ASN A 6 -40.57 4.36 19.96
N ASN A 7 -41.43 3.38 20.28
CA ASN A 7 -40.99 2.18 21.01
C ASN A 7 -40.24 1.21 20.09
N ILE A 8 -40.65 1.09 18.83
CA ILE A 8 -39.95 0.26 17.84
C ILE A 8 -38.58 0.88 17.50
N SER A 9 -38.49 2.21 17.34
CA SER A 9 -37.19 2.86 17.09
C SER A 9 -36.22 2.69 18.26
N LYS A 10 -36.70 2.77 19.51
CA LYS A 10 -35.89 2.50 20.72
C LYS A 10 -35.39 1.06 20.80
N ILE A 11 -36.18 0.08 20.34
CA ILE A 11 -35.77 -1.33 20.29
C ILE A 11 -34.73 -1.55 19.18
N PHE A 12 -34.91 -0.95 18.00
CA PHE A 12 -33.93 -0.98 16.92
C PHE A 12 -32.62 -0.26 17.27
N ASP A 13 -32.68 0.84 18.03
CA ASP A 13 -31.48 1.52 18.52
C ASP A 13 -30.73 0.66 19.55
N LYS A 14 -31.43 -0.09 20.42
CA LYS A 14 -30.81 -1.05 21.36
C LYS A 14 -30.26 -2.31 20.68
N LEU A 15 -30.89 -2.78 19.61
CA LEU A 15 -30.40 -3.89 18.77
C LEU A 15 -29.34 -3.47 17.75
N SER A 16 -29.09 -2.16 17.61
CA SER A 16 -28.08 -1.68 16.69
C SER A 16 -26.69 -2.14 17.15
N ILE A 17 -25.89 -2.63 16.20
CA ILE A 17 -24.50 -3.01 16.43
C ILE A 17 -23.69 -1.90 17.11
N ILE A 18 -24.03 -0.63 16.84
CA ILE A 18 -23.35 0.53 17.43
C ILE A 18 -23.54 0.56 18.95
N TYR A 19 -24.73 0.24 19.45
CA TYR A 19 -24.97 0.21 20.90
C TYR A 19 -24.30 -1.01 21.55
N LEU A 20 -24.41 -2.18 20.91
CA LEU A 20 -23.80 -3.43 21.42
C LEU A 20 -22.28 -3.35 21.50
N TYR A 21 -21.63 -2.71 20.52
CA TYR A 21 -20.18 -2.58 20.43
C TYR A 21 -19.70 -1.15 20.68
N TYR A 22 -20.45 -0.35 21.42
CA TYR A 22 -20.16 1.08 21.63
C TYR A 22 -18.75 1.32 22.14
N ASN A 23 -18.30 0.58 23.16
CA ASN A 23 -16.97 0.77 23.73
C ASN A 23 -15.84 0.50 22.72
N LYS A 24 -15.96 -0.58 21.93
CA LYS A 24 -14.97 -0.93 20.91
C LYS A 24 -14.97 0.10 19.77
N ILE A 25 -16.15 0.49 19.30
CA ILE A 25 -16.33 1.49 18.24
C ILE A 25 -15.79 2.84 18.70
N ASN A 26 -16.09 3.28 19.92
CA ASN A 26 -15.62 4.54 20.47
C ASN A 26 -14.09 4.55 20.64
N GLN A 27 -13.50 3.48 21.19
CA GLN A 27 -12.04 3.35 21.28
C GLN A 27 -11.36 3.43 19.91
N ASN A 28 -11.91 2.73 18.91
CA ASN A 28 -11.39 2.82 17.55
C ASN A 28 -11.55 4.23 16.97
N ILE A 29 -12.65 4.93 17.23
CA ILE A 29 -12.89 6.29 16.74
C ILE A 29 -11.96 7.31 17.40
N LEU A 30 -11.71 7.21 18.71
CA LEU A 30 -10.75 8.04 19.44
C LEU A 30 -9.32 7.89 18.91
N TYR A 31 -8.99 6.71 18.38
CA TYR A 31 -7.70 6.44 17.76
C TYR A 31 -7.46 7.30 16.53
N TYR A 32 -8.37 7.27 15.54
CA TYR A 32 -8.19 7.98 14.27
C TYR A 32 -8.85 9.38 14.20
N GLY A 33 -9.58 9.79 15.24
CA GLY A 33 -10.04 11.17 15.43
C GLY A 33 -11.31 11.58 14.68
N ASP A 34 -12.27 10.66 14.48
CA ASP A 34 -13.54 10.94 13.78
C ASP A 34 -14.71 11.05 14.77
N ASP A 35 -15.93 11.22 14.26
CA ASP A 35 -17.13 11.36 15.09
C ASP A 35 -18.02 10.10 15.00
N ILE A 36 -18.43 9.59 16.17
CA ILE A 36 -19.40 8.50 16.31
C ILE A 36 -20.71 8.85 15.61
N ASN A 37 -21.17 10.10 15.72
CA ASN A 37 -22.43 10.55 15.14
C ASN A 37 -22.43 10.50 13.61
N LYS A 38 -21.28 10.79 12.99
CA LYS A 38 -21.11 10.70 11.54
C LYS A 38 -21.18 9.23 11.07
N THR A 39 -20.54 8.33 11.81
CA THR A 39 -20.54 6.90 11.51
C THR A 39 -21.92 6.28 11.68
N SER A 40 -22.66 6.67 12.73
CA SER A 40 -24.02 6.21 12.97
C SER A 40 -25.01 6.67 11.90
N LYS A 41 -24.88 7.92 11.43
CA LYS A 41 -25.69 8.45 10.32
C LYS A 41 -25.47 7.69 9.01
N ASN A 42 -24.23 7.35 8.68
CA ASN A 42 -23.92 6.57 7.48
C ASN A 42 -24.43 5.13 7.58
N TYR A 43 -24.28 4.49 8.74
CA TYR A 43 -24.81 3.14 8.98
C TYR A 43 -26.32 3.06 8.81
N ARG A 44 -27.07 4.04 9.35
CA ARG A 44 -28.53 4.11 9.19
C ARG A 44 -28.96 4.15 7.72
N LYS A 45 -28.22 4.86 6.85
CA LYS A 45 -28.49 4.88 5.40
C LYS A 45 -28.26 3.52 4.74
N LEU A 46 -27.19 2.82 5.12
CA LEU A 46 -26.84 1.51 4.58
C LEU A 46 -27.84 0.42 4.97
N LEU A 47 -28.39 0.46 6.19
CA LEU A 47 -29.41 -0.49 6.63
C LEU A 47 -30.66 -0.50 5.75
N PHE A 48 -31.03 0.64 5.14
CA PHE A 48 -32.17 0.70 4.21
C PHE A 48 -31.94 -0.09 2.91
N LEU A 49 -30.69 -0.45 2.57
CA LEU A 49 -30.38 -1.23 1.37
C LEU A 49 -30.65 -2.73 1.54
N ILE A 50 -30.62 -3.24 2.78
CA ILE A 50 -30.83 -4.68 3.08
C ILE A 50 -32.13 -5.21 2.47
N PRO A 51 -33.33 -4.63 2.75
CA PRO A 51 -34.57 -5.14 2.18
C PRO A 51 -34.58 -5.10 0.64
N LEU A 52 -34.00 -4.05 0.03
CA LEU A 52 -33.91 -3.94 -1.43
C LEU A 52 -33.06 -5.06 -2.03
N ILE A 53 -31.89 -5.33 -1.45
CA ILE A 53 -30.98 -6.42 -1.90
C ILE A 53 -31.67 -7.78 -1.76
N THR A 54 -32.38 -8.02 -0.65
CA THR A 54 -33.12 -9.29 -0.46
C THR A 54 -34.18 -9.51 -1.53
N ILE A 55 -34.97 -8.47 -1.86
CA ILE A 55 -36.02 -8.55 -2.87
C ILE A 55 -35.42 -8.79 -4.25
N ILE A 56 -34.36 -8.07 -4.62
CA ILE A 56 -33.66 -8.25 -5.90
C ILE A 56 -33.07 -9.66 -6.02
N SER A 57 -32.42 -10.15 -4.97
CA SER A 57 -31.83 -11.50 -4.94
C SER A 57 -32.89 -12.58 -5.18
N ILE A 58 -34.06 -12.47 -4.54
CA ILE A 58 -35.18 -13.41 -4.72
C ILE A 58 -35.70 -13.34 -6.16
N LEU A 59 -35.96 -12.14 -6.70
CA LEU A 59 -36.48 -11.96 -8.05
C LEU A 59 -35.52 -12.53 -9.12
N ILE A 60 -34.21 -12.31 -8.96
CA ILE A 60 -33.19 -12.85 -9.86
C ILE A 60 -33.10 -14.37 -9.72
N SER A 61 -33.19 -14.90 -8.50
CA SER A 61 -33.11 -16.35 -8.28
C SER A 61 -34.27 -17.11 -8.94
N MET A 62 -35.45 -16.50 -9.01
CA MET A 62 -36.61 -17.09 -9.67
C MET A 62 -36.49 -17.10 -11.20
N LYS A 63 -35.74 -16.14 -11.79
CA LYS A 63 -35.64 -15.99 -13.25
C LYS A 63 -34.39 -16.59 -13.89
N ILE A 64 -33.25 -16.64 -13.18
CA ILE A 64 -31.96 -17.03 -13.77
C ILE A 64 -31.43 -18.33 -13.14
N SER A 65 -31.21 -18.34 -11.83
CA SER A 65 -30.66 -19.50 -11.12
C SER A 65 -30.78 -19.38 -9.62
N ILE A 66 -30.99 -20.50 -8.92
CA ILE A 66 -31.09 -20.54 -7.45
C ILE A 66 -29.82 -20.02 -6.74
N TYR A 67 -28.66 -20.08 -7.39
CA TYR A 67 -27.39 -19.62 -6.80
C TYR A 67 -27.36 -18.12 -6.51
N PHE A 68 -28.25 -17.32 -7.10
CA PHE A 68 -28.36 -15.88 -6.82
C PHE A 68 -28.89 -15.54 -5.42
N ILE A 69 -29.41 -16.51 -4.66
CA ILE A 69 -29.74 -16.34 -3.24
C ILE A 69 -28.48 -16.01 -2.42
N LEU A 70 -27.30 -16.45 -2.87
CA LEU A 70 -26.01 -16.17 -2.22
C LEU A 70 -25.68 -14.67 -2.19
N ILE A 71 -26.32 -13.83 -2.99
CA ILE A 71 -26.18 -12.36 -2.92
C ILE A 71 -26.55 -11.83 -1.51
N ASN A 72 -27.43 -12.52 -0.77
CA ASN A 72 -27.80 -12.13 0.58
C ASN A 72 -26.65 -12.17 1.59
N PHE A 73 -25.53 -12.84 1.28
CA PHE A 73 -24.31 -12.72 2.10
C PHE A 73 -23.84 -11.27 2.23
N ILE A 74 -24.11 -10.41 1.23
CA ILE A 74 -23.80 -8.98 1.28
C ILE A 74 -24.51 -8.28 2.46
N ASN A 75 -25.74 -8.71 2.81
CA ASN A 75 -26.49 -8.10 3.90
C ASN A 75 -25.82 -8.30 5.27
N ILE A 76 -25.11 -9.42 5.45
CA ILE A 76 -24.32 -9.68 6.66
C ILE A 76 -23.20 -8.64 6.78
N PHE A 77 -22.52 -8.32 5.68
CA PHE A 77 -21.48 -7.29 5.65
C PHE A 77 -22.06 -5.89 5.90
N ILE A 78 -23.25 -5.58 5.39
CA ILE A 78 -23.93 -4.30 5.64
C ILE A 78 -24.28 -4.16 7.13
N TYR A 79 -24.78 -5.22 7.76
CA TYR A 79 -25.09 -5.22 9.18
C TYR A 79 -23.82 -5.00 10.02
N LEU A 80 -22.75 -5.77 9.75
CA LEU A 80 -21.47 -5.66 10.45
C LEU A 80 -20.63 -4.41 10.08
N TYR A 81 -21.13 -3.57 9.19
CA TYR A 81 -20.41 -2.42 8.63
C TYR A 81 -19.76 -1.51 9.69
N PRO A 82 -20.42 -1.08 10.80
CA PRO A 82 -19.82 -0.16 11.76
C PRO A 82 -18.57 -0.72 12.45
N ILE A 83 -18.55 -2.03 12.71
CA ILE A 83 -17.40 -2.72 13.32
C ILE A 83 -16.29 -2.80 12.28
N ILE A 84 -16.61 -3.28 11.08
CA ILE A 84 -15.62 -3.48 10.01
C ILE A 84 -14.98 -2.15 9.64
N ILE A 85 -15.76 -1.09 9.40
CA ILE A 85 -15.23 0.20 8.95
C ILE A 85 -14.37 0.89 10.01
N THR A 86 -14.73 0.79 11.29
CA THR A 86 -13.95 1.43 12.36
C THR A 86 -12.65 0.67 12.62
N GLU A 87 -12.67 -0.65 12.52
CA GLU A 87 -11.46 -1.47 12.60
C GLU A 87 -10.54 -1.24 11.38
N VAL A 88 -11.10 -1.19 10.17
CA VAL A 88 -10.35 -0.89 8.94
C VAL A 88 -9.71 0.50 9.03
N LYS A 89 -10.47 1.54 9.38
CA LYS A 89 -9.93 2.90 9.52
C LYS A 89 -8.84 3.00 10.60
N LYS A 90 -9.01 2.31 11.73
CA LYS A 90 -7.98 2.23 12.76
C LYS A 90 -6.71 1.59 12.22
N ASN A 91 -6.83 0.45 11.55
CA ASN A 91 -5.68 -0.26 10.97
C ASN A 91 -5.01 0.55 9.85
N GLU A 92 -5.78 1.24 9.02
CA GLU A 92 -5.26 2.17 8.02
C GLU A 92 -4.48 3.32 8.67
N GLN A 93 -5.01 3.90 9.74
CA GLN A 93 -4.33 4.98 10.47
C GLN A 93 -3.07 4.47 11.18
N LYS A 94 -3.15 3.30 11.84
CA LYS A 94 -2.00 2.65 12.49
C LYS A 94 -0.88 2.40 11.49
N LYS A 95 -1.22 1.77 10.37
CA LYS A 95 -0.28 1.51 9.28
C LYS A 95 0.34 2.79 8.74
N ALA A 96 -0.47 3.82 8.49
CA ALA A 96 0.03 5.12 8.03
C ALA A 96 0.99 5.79 9.03
N ILE A 97 0.76 5.63 10.34
CA ILE A 97 1.66 6.12 11.39
C ILE A 97 2.96 5.31 11.42
N GLU A 98 2.87 3.98 11.39
CA GLU A 98 4.02 3.07 11.40
C GLU A 98 4.94 3.30 10.19
N ASP A 99 4.35 3.48 9.02
CA ASP A 99 5.07 3.78 7.78
C ASP A 99 5.85 5.10 7.85
N GLU A 100 5.30 6.09 8.58
CA GLU A 100 5.88 7.42 8.70
C GLU A 100 6.86 7.56 9.88
N LEU A 101 6.87 6.57 10.78
CA LEU A 101 7.45 6.70 12.11
C LEU A 101 8.96 6.93 12.10
N ILE A 102 9.72 6.15 11.32
CA ILE A 102 11.19 6.27 11.30
C ILE A 102 11.62 7.68 10.89
N VAL A 103 10.98 8.23 9.86
CA VAL A 103 11.28 9.58 9.37
C VAL A 103 10.83 10.64 10.36
N PHE A 104 9.71 10.44 11.03
CA PHE A 104 9.30 11.32 12.12
C PHE A 104 10.29 11.29 13.28
N LEU A 105 10.82 10.12 13.64
CA LEU A 105 11.83 10.01 14.69
C LEU A 105 13.13 10.71 14.29
N LEU A 106 13.54 10.67 13.02
CA LEU A 106 14.65 11.49 12.51
C LEU A 106 14.37 12.99 12.71
N PHE A 107 13.14 13.43 12.41
CA PHE A 107 12.74 14.81 12.62
C PHE A 107 12.74 15.21 14.10
N ALA A 108 12.22 14.33 14.97
CA ALA A 108 12.22 14.50 16.41
C ALA A 108 13.63 14.53 16.99
N TYR A 109 14.52 13.68 16.51
CA TYR A 109 15.92 13.59 16.92
C TYR A 109 16.61 14.94 16.72
N ILE A 110 16.32 15.61 15.61
CA ILE A 110 16.99 16.85 15.24
C ILE A 110 16.39 18.04 16.00
N ASN A 111 15.07 18.02 16.16
CA ASN A 111 14.41 18.95 17.05
C ASN A 111 14.89 18.81 18.50
N SER A 112 15.30 17.62 18.94
CA SER A 112 15.86 17.43 20.27
C SER A 112 17.23 18.09 20.44
N PHE A 113 18.08 18.16 19.40
CA PHE A 113 19.32 18.96 19.45
C PHE A 113 19.05 20.47 19.57
N LEU A 114 17.92 20.92 19.04
CA LEU A 114 17.45 22.30 19.16
C LEU A 114 16.72 22.57 20.49
N GLY A 115 16.71 21.61 21.41
CA GLY A 115 16.01 21.71 22.70
C GLY A 115 14.49 21.76 22.57
N LYS A 116 13.91 21.31 21.45
CA LYS A 116 12.46 21.26 21.27
C LYS A 116 11.89 19.98 21.84
N SER A 117 10.75 20.10 22.53
CA SER A 117 9.99 18.97 23.05
C SER A 117 9.31 18.17 21.93
N LEU A 118 8.90 16.94 22.24
CA LEU A 118 8.13 16.10 21.32
C LEU A 118 6.84 16.78 20.86
N TYR A 119 6.17 17.54 21.75
CA TYR A 119 5.00 18.35 21.41
C TYR A 119 5.29 19.33 20.27
N LYS A 120 6.38 20.12 20.37
CA LYS A 120 6.75 21.09 19.32
C LYS A 120 7.07 20.39 17.99
N THR A 121 7.63 19.18 18.04
CA THR A 121 7.85 18.37 16.85
C THR A 121 6.52 17.98 16.18
N PHE A 122 5.50 17.57 16.95
CA PHE A 122 4.16 17.31 16.43
C PHE A 122 3.50 18.57 15.86
N GLU A 123 3.62 19.70 16.56
CA GLU A 123 3.12 21.00 16.11
C GLU A 123 3.70 21.39 14.73
N GLU A 124 5.01 21.22 14.52
CA GLU A 124 5.67 21.51 13.25
C GLU A 124 5.17 20.61 12.09
N ILE A 125 4.92 19.32 12.35
CA ILE A 125 4.44 18.41 11.30
C ILE A 125 2.92 18.51 11.05
N SER A 126 2.17 19.20 11.90
CA SER A 126 0.71 19.38 11.74
C SER A 126 0.35 20.02 10.38
N ASN A 127 1.25 20.83 9.82
CA ASN A 127 1.10 21.46 8.52
C ASN A 127 1.92 20.81 7.40
N SER A 128 2.63 19.72 7.70
CA SER A 128 3.42 18.99 6.71
C SER A 128 2.57 18.50 5.54
N VAL A 129 3.18 18.45 4.36
CA VAL A 129 2.60 17.87 3.14
C VAL A 129 3.03 16.40 3.01
N VAL A 130 4.13 16.01 3.66
CA VAL A 130 4.72 14.67 3.56
C VAL A 130 4.10 13.69 4.55
N PHE A 131 3.83 14.12 5.78
CA PHE A 131 3.17 13.30 6.80
C PHE A 131 1.65 13.34 6.62
N LYS A 132 1.02 12.20 6.29
CA LYS A 132 -0.44 12.07 6.16
C LYS A 132 -1.05 11.44 7.40
N GLY A 133 -0.41 10.38 7.91
CA GLY A 133 -0.83 9.66 9.10
C GLY A 133 -0.58 10.50 10.35
N LEU A 134 0.69 10.84 10.60
CA LEU A 134 1.11 11.58 11.79
C LEU A 134 0.57 13.01 11.84
N LYS A 135 0.23 13.62 10.69
CA LYS A 135 -0.44 14.92 10.65
C LYS A 135 -1.79 14.94 11.36
N LYS A 136 -2.59 13.87 11.22
CA LYS A 136 -3.87 13.77 11.94
C LYS A 136 -3.64 13.64 13.43
N GLU A 137 -2.66 12.84 13.83
CA GLU A 137 -2.27 12.70 15.23
C GLU A 137 -1.79 14.03 15.81
N ALA A 138 -0.92 14.74 15.08
CA ALA A 138 -0.45 16.07 15.42
C ALA A 138 -1.62 17.05 15.63
N ALA A 139 -2.59 17.06 14.71
CA ALA A 139 -3.77 17.93 14.84
C ALA A 139 -4.63 17.60 16.07
N LEU A 140 -4.76 16.31 16.42
CA LEU A 140 -5.45 15.90 17.65
C LEU A 140 -4.69 16.36 18.89
N LEU A 141 -3.37 16.22 18.88
CA LEU A 141 -2.49 16.58 19.99
C LEU A 141 -2.45 18.11 20.21
N VAL A 142 -2.33 18.89 19.13
CA VAL A 142 -2.44 20.36 19.15
C VAL A 142 -3.81 20.79 19.67
N LYS A 143 -4.90 20.14 19.22
CA LYS A 143 -6.25 20.41 19.73
C LYS A 143 -6.37 20.17 21.24
N GLU A 144 -5.73 19.14 21.78
CA GLU A 144 -5.75 18.89 23.23
C GLU A 144 -5.07 20.02 24.04
N VAL A 145 -4.03 20.63 23.50
CA VAL A 145 -3.30 21.72 24.17
C VAL A 145 -3.98 23.07 23.94
N GLU A 146 -4.21 23.45 22.69
CA GLU A 146 -4.71 24.78 22.32
C GLU A 146 -6.21 24.96 22.58
N VAL A 147 -7.02 23.93 22.36
CA VAL A 147 -8.49 24.03 22.48
C VAL A 147 -8.99 23.51 23.82
N LEU A 148 -8.43 22.40 24.31
CA LEU A 148 -8.86 21.79 25.58
C LEU A 148 -8.04 22.31 26.79
N GLY A 149 -7.00 23.12 26.56
CA GLY A 149 -6.21 23.74 27.62
C GLY A 149 -5.36 22.77 28.43
N LYS A 150 -5.05 21.57 27.91
CA LYS A 150 -4.17 20.62 28.60
C LYS A 150 -2.71 21.05 28.48
N SER A 151 -1.88 20.69 29.46
CA SER A 151 -0.43 20.80 29.30
C SER A 151 0.09 19.83 28.24
N SER A 152 1.21 20.15 27.60
CA SER A 152 1.84 19.31 26.58
C SER A 152 2.12 17.88 27.07
N ILE A 153 2.54 17.73 28.33
CA ILE A 153 2.81 16.42 28.96
C ILE A 153 1.52 15.63 29.14
N LEU A 154 0.45 16.26 29.66
CA LEU A 154 -0.85 15.60 29.86
C LEU A 154 -1.52 15.23 28.53
N ALA A 155 -1.33 16.04 27.49
CA ALA A 155 -1.78 15.74 26.14
C ALA A 155 -1.00 14.56 25.53
N ILE A 156 0.31 14.46 25.78
CA ILE A 156 1.08 13.29 25.35
C ILE A 156 0.66 12.03 26.14
N GLU A 157 0.41 12.16 27.44
CA GLU A 157 -0.04 11.04 28.29
C GLU A 157 -1.42 10.51 27.87
N SER A 158 -2.38 11.39 27.56
CA SER A 158 -3.70 10.99 27.09
C SER A 158 -3.61 10.21 25.77
N ARG A 159 -2.78 10.69 24.82
CA ARG A 159 -2.55 10.03 23.53
C ARG A 159 -1.77 8.72 23.68
N ALA A 160 -0.82 8.65 24.61
CA ALA A 160 -0.10 7.42 24.93
C ALA A 160 -1.05 6.28 25.35
N ARG A 161 -2.10 6.60 26.12
CA ARG A 161 -3.12 5.61 26.54
C ARG A 161 -3.95 5.09 25.36
N VAL A 162 -4.22 5.94 24.37
CA VAL A 162 -4.93 5.55 23.14
C VAL A 162 -4.06 4.64 22.27
N HIS A 163 -2.76 4.90 22.21
CA HIS A 163 -1.78 4.17 21.40
C HIS A 163 -1.05 3.03 22.13
N LYS A 164 -1.57 2.53 23.25
CA LYS A 164 -0.86 1.62 24.19
C LYS A 164 -0.14 0.42 23.55
N ASN A 165 -0.67 -0.13 22.46
CA ASN A 165 -0.17 -1.35 21.82
C ASN A 165 0.54 -1.10 20.48
N ASP A 166 0.85 0.16 20.20
CA ASP A 166 1.36 0.58 18.89
C ASP A 166 2.71 1.28 19.05
N SER A 167 3.51 1.29 17.98
CA SER A 167 4.86 1.87 17.97
C SER A 167 4.87 3.33 18.41
N LEU A 168 3.84 4.10 18.05
CA LEU A 168 3.69 5.49 18.49
C LEU A 168 3.44 5.63 19.99
N GLY A 169 2.65 4.73 20.60
CA GLY A 169 2.46 4.71 22.05
C GLY A 169 3.75 4.42 22.79
N LYS A 170 4.60 3.56 22.22
CA LYS A 170 5.96 3.35 22.72
C LYS A 170 6.78 4.63 22.68
N VAL A 171 6.78 5.36 21.56
CA VAL A 171 7.44 6.68 21.46
C VAL A 171 6.96 7.65 22.55
N TYR A 172 5.65 7.77 22.75
CA TYR A 172 5.10 8.62 23.80
C TYR A 172 5.53 8.17 25.20
N SER A 173 5.47 6.87 25.50
CA SER A 173 5.87 6.34 26.80
C SER A 173 7.36 6.55 27.10
N THR A 174 8.23 6.34 26.10
CA THR A 174 9.67 6.57 26.22
C THR A 174 9.99 8.04 26.41
N TYR A 175 9.28 8.93 25.71
CA TYR A 175 9.39 10.38 25.91
C TYR A 175 9.01 10.79 27.34
N LEU A 176 7.86 10.35 27.83
CA LEU A 176 7.39 10.65 29.19
C LEU A 176 8.35 10.10 30.26
N ALA A 177 8.88 8.89 30.06
CA ALA A 177 9.89 8.32 30.94
C ALA A 177 11.20 9.12 30.92
N GLY A 178 11.64 9.59 29.75
CA GLY A 178 12.84 10.42 29.60
C GLY A 178 12.74 11.75 30.34
N GLU A 179 11.62 12.46 30.17
CA GLU A 179 11.34 13.72 30.87
C GLU A 179 11.29 13.54 32.39
N ASN A 180 10.70 12.45 32.89
CA ASN A 180 10.60 12.18 34.33
C ASN A 180 11.95 11.80 34.98
N ILE A 181 12.87 11.18 34.24
CA ILE A 181 14.17 10.70 34.76
C ILE A 181 15.30 11.69 34.47
N GLY A 182 15.07 12.70 33.62
CA GLY A 182 16.07 13.72 33.25
C GLY A 182 17.16 13.19 32.30
N ILE A 183 16.88 12.12 31.56
CA ILE A 183 17.79 11.55 30.55
C ILE A 183 17.75 12.38 29.28
N SER A 184 18.86 12.45 28.55
CA SER A 184 18.94 13.16 27.28
C SER A 184 17.89 12.63 26.29
N LEU A 185 17.07 13.54 25.75
CA LEU A 185 16.04 13.18 24.78
C LEU A 185 16.66 12.65 23.46
N GLN A 186 17.87 13.10 23.16
CA GLN A 186 18.65 12.73 21.98
C GLN A 186 18.92 11.22 21.98
N GLU A 187 19.49 10.68 23.06
CA GLU A 187 19.81 9.25 23.18
C GLU A 187 18.54 8.39 23.11
N ARG A 188 17.46 8.81 23.79
CA ARG A 188 16.19 8.08 23.75
C ARG A 188 15.56 8.01 22.36
N ILE A 189 15.61 9.10 21.60
CA ILE A 189 15.10 9.10 20.24
C ILE A 189 16.00 8.25 19.34
N ARG A 190 17.32 8.26 19.55
CA ARG A 190 18.25 7.40 18.82
C ARG A 190 17.96 5.91 19.05
N ASP A 191 17.78 5.50 20.30
CA ASP A 191 17.38 4.13 20.65
C ASP A 191 16.07 3.73 19.95
N LEU A 192 15.09 4.65 19.93
CA LEU A 192 13.81 4.43 19.24
C LEU A 192 13.97 4.31 17.71
N ILE A 193 14.92 5.03 17.10
CA ILE A 193 15.22 4.91 15.66
C ILE A 193 15.81 3.54 15.36
N GLU A 194 16.82 3.11 16.12
CA GLU A 194 17.47 1.80 15.94
C GLU A 194 16.44 0.67 16.11
N GLU A 195 15.64 0.73 17.16
CA GLU A 195 14.56 -0.24 17.38
C GLU A 195 13.50 -0.21 16.27
N SER A 196 13.13 0.97 15.78
CA SER A 196 12.17 1.08 14.67
C SER A 196 12.71 0.51 13.36
N LEU A 197 14.02 0.63 13.11
CA LEU A 197 14.69 -0.02 11.98
C LEU A 197 14.70 -1.54 12.12
N ASP A 198 14.95 -2.06 13.33
CA ASP A 198 14.88 -3.50 13.59
C ASP A 198 13.47 -4.05 13.46
N ASN A 199 12.46 -3.33 13.95
CA ASN A 199 11.06 -3.67 13.77
C ASN A 199 10.66 -3.65 12.29
N LEU A 200 11.14 -2.69 11.51
CA LEU A 200 10.95 -2.65 10.06
C LEU A 200 11.60 -3.86 9.38
N LYS A 201 12.84 -4.21 9.77
CA LYS A 201 13.54 -5.39 9.26
C LYS A 201 12.76 -6.67 9.56
N SER A 202 12.31 -6.86 10.79
CA SER A 202 11.49 -8.02 11.18
C SER A 202 10.17 -8.07 10.41
N SER A 203 9.51 -6.93 10.21
CA SER A 203 8.27 -6.84 9.43
C SER A 203 8.48 -7.20 7.96
N LEU A 204 9.60 -6.76 7.38
CA LEU A 204 9.98 -7.12 6.02
C LEU A 204 10.31 -8.61 5.88
N GLU A 205 11.03 -9.20 6.84
CA GLU A 205 11.33 -10.64 6.86
C GLU A 205 10.03 -11.46 7.03
N SER A 206 9.13 -11.04 7.92
CA SER A 206 7.80 -11.65 8.06
C SER A 206 6.99 -11.55 6.76
N TYR A 207 7.08 -10.43 6.04
CA TYR A 207 6.41 -10.29 4.76
C TYR A 207 6.95 -11.26 3.70
N VAL A 208 8.26 -11.51 3.64
CA VAL A 208 8.84 -12.52 2.73
C VAL A 208 8.27 -13.91 3.04
N ASN A 209 8.17 -14.28 4.32
CA ASN A 209 7.58 -15.56 4.71
C ASN A 209 6.10 -15.66 4.31
N ARG A 210 5.30 -14.63 4.64
CA ARG A 210 3.88 -14.57 4.23
C ARG A 210 3.72 -14.60 2.71
N ALA A 211 4.63 -13.99 1.97
CA ALA A 211 4.61 -14.00 0.51
C ALA A 211 4.82 -15.42 -0.03
N ASN A 212 5.69 -16.23 0.58
CA ASN A 212 5.84 -17.64 0.24
C ASN A 212 4.54 -18.42 0.51
N ASP A 213 3.92 -18.21 1.67
CA ASP A 213 2.63 -18.86 2.00
C ASP A 213 1.54 -18.49 0.97
N ILE A 214 1.49 -17.21 0.58
CA ILE A 214 0.55 -16.73 -0.45
C ILE A 214 0.85 -17.38 -1.81
N VAL A 215 2.11 -17.56 -2.18
CA VAL A 215 2.51 -18.24 -3.43
C VAL A 215 2.06 -19.71 -3.41
N GLU A 216 2.17 -20.39 -2.28
CA GLU A 216 1.66 -21.77 -2.13
C GLU A 216 0.13 -21.81 -2.30
N ILE A 217 -0.60 -20.88 -1.67
CA ILE A 217 -2.05 -20.74 -1.87
C ILE A 217 -2.38 -20.48 -3.34
N LEU A 218 -1.63 -19.61 -4.03
CA LEU A 218 -1.83 -19.33 -5.45
C LEU A 218 -1.61 -20.58 -6.30
N PHE A 219 -0.58 -21.38 -6.01
CA PHE A 219 -0.34 -22.64 -6.71
C PHE A 219 -1.50 -23.62 -6.50
N MET A 220 -1.97 -23.78 -5.26
CA MET A 220 -3.11 -24.65 -4.95
C MET A 220 -4.40 -24.18 -5.65
N LEU A 221 -4.62 -22.87 -5.69
CA LEU A 221 -5.85 -22.28 -6.21
C LEU A 221 -5.88 -22.20 -7.74
N TYR A 222 -4.77 -21.86 -8.40
CA TYR A 222 -4.71 -21.65 -9.85
C TYR A 222 -4.17 -22.83 -10.64
N LEU A 223 -3.49 -23.79 -10.01
CA LEU A 223 -2.98 -24.97 -10.68
C LEU A 223 -3.69 -26.23 -10.19
N VAL A 224 -3.61 -26.53 -8.89
CA VAL A 224 -4.19 -27.78 -8.35
C VAL A 224 -5.72 -27.83 -8.46
N THR A 225 -6.40 -26.76 -8.07
CA THR A 225 -7.88 -26.72 -8.07
C THR A 225 -8.47 -26.93 -9.49
N PRO A 226 -8.03 -26.21 -10.53
CA PRO A 226 -8.46 -26.46 -11.90
C PRO A 226 -8.13 -27.86 -12.40
N MET A 227 -6.95 -28.40 -12.08
CA MET A 227 -6.60 -29.79 -12.44
C MET A 227 -7.56 -30.80 -11.82
N VAL A 228 -7.92 -30.61 -10.54
CA VAL A 228 -8.92 -31.45 -9.86
C VAL A 228 -10.30 -31.30 -10.50
N LEU A 229 -10.72 -30.08 -10.84
CA LEU A 229 -12.00 -29.83 -11.52
C LEU A 229 -12.07 -30.50 -12.91
N LEU A 230 -10.98 -30.40 -13.69
CA LEU A 230 -10.82 -31.11 -14.95
C LEU A 230 -10.81 -32.64 -14.74
N ALA A 231 -10.17 -33.12 -13.68
CA ALA A 231 -10.19 -34.54 -13.33
C ALA A 231 -11.62 -35.04 -13.02
N PHE A 232 -12.41 -34.27 -12.28
CA PHE A 232 -13.80 -34.62 -12.01
C PHE A 232 -14.71 -34.57 -13.26
N GLN A 233 -14.38 -33.73 -14.25
CA GLN A 233 -15.07 -33.77 -15.55
C GLN A 233 -14.92 -35.12 -16.26
N PHE A 234 -13.89 -35.91 -15.94
CA PHE A 234 -13.77 -37.27 -16.46
C PHE A 234 -14.83 -38.20 -15.86
N ILE A 235 -15.16 -38.02 -14.57
CA ILE A 235 -16.11 -38.87 -13.83
C ILE A 235 -17.55 -38.44 -14.08
N SER A 236 -17.83 -37.13 -14.20
CA SER A 236 -19.16 -36.60 -14.47
C SER A 236 -19.16 -35.66 -15.68
N SER A 237 -20.05 -35.93 -16.64
CA SER A 237 -20.30 -35.06 -17.80
C SER A 237 -21.02 -33.75 -17.44
N SER A 238 -21.41 -33.54 -16.17
CA SER A 238 -22.20 -32.39 -15.72
C SER A 238 -21.39 -31.16 -15.31
N ILE A 239 -20.06 -31.24 -15.24
CA ILE A 239 -19.24 -30.11 -14.79
C ILE A 239 -19.07 -29.12 -15.95
N ASN A 240 -19.67 -27.95 -15.77
CA ASN A 240 -19.63 -26.86 -16.73
C ASN A 240 -18.23 -26.22 -16.76
N LEU A 241 -17.70 -25.92 -17.95
CA LEU A 241 -16.45 -25.19 -18.16
C LEU A 241 -16.38 -23.88 -17.38
N PHE A 242 -17.53 -23.24 -17.10
CA PHE A 242 -17.60 -22.05 -16.25
C PHE A 242 -17.10 -22.28 -14.81
N MET A 243 -17.03 -23.52 -14.31
CA MET A 243 -16.45 -23.81 -12.98
C MET A 243 -14.95 -23.55 -12.94
N LEU A 244 -14.26 -23.59 -14.08
CA LEU A 244 -12.85 -23.18 -14.17
C LEU A 244 -12.66 -21.66 -14.01
N LEU A 245 -13.73 -20.87 -13.83
CA LEU A 245 -13.59 -19.47 -13.46
C LEU A 245 -13.63 -19.25 -11.94
N ILE A 246 -13.94 -20.29 -11.14
CA ILE A 246 -14.08 -20.17 -9.68
C ILE A 246 -12.81 -19.60 -9.02
N PRO A 247 -11.58 -20.03 -9.34
CA PRO A 247 -10.36 -19.47 -8.74
C PRO A 247 -10.21 -17.95 -8.92
N LEU A 248 -10.70 -17.40 -10.04
CA LEU A 248 -10.61 -15.96 -10.31
C LEU A 248 -11.41 -15.12 -9.32
N PHE A 249 -12.50 -15.66 -8.76
CA PHE A 249 -13.28 -14.96 -7.73
C PHE A 249 -12.51 -14.75 -6.42
N PHE A 250 -11.49 -15.57 -6.14
CA PHE A 250 -10.64 -15.42 -4.96
C PHE A 250 -9.49 -14.42 -5.19
N SER A 251 -9.19 -14.05 -6.44
CA SER A 251 -8.12 -13.11 -6.78
C SER A 251 -8.19 -11.77 -6.03
N PRO A 252 -9.35 -11.11 -5.84
CA PRO A 252 -9.41 -9.84 -5.13
C PRO A 252 -9.12 -10.01 -3.64
N GLY A 253 -9.55 -11.13 -3.05
CA GLY A 253 -9.27 -11.47 -1.65
C GLY A 253 -7.77 -11.64 -1.40
N ILE A 254 -7.08 -12.35 -2.29
CA ILE A 254 -5.61 -12.52 -2.21
C ILE A 254 -4.90 -11.17 -2.39
N TYR A 255 -5.33 -10.35 -3.36
CA TYR A 255 -4.78 -9.01 -3.56
C TYR A 255 -4.92 -8.13 -2.30
N LEU A 256 -6.07 -8.20 -1.61
CA LEU A 256 -6.28 -7.50 -0.35
C LEU A 256 -5.39 -8.05 0.77
N MET A 257 -5.25 -9.38 0.87
CA MET A 257 -4.36 -10.02 1.85
C MET A 257 -2.91 -9.58 1.69
N ILE A 258 -2.43 -9.47 0.44
CA ILE A 258 -1.09 -8.92 0.14
C ILE A 258 -1.02 -7.46 0.57
N THR A 259 -2.00 -6.65 0.19
CA THR A 259 -2.01 -5.21 0.50
C THR A 259 -2.02 -4.94 2.01
N LEU A 260 -2.72 -5.75 2.79
CA LEU A 260 -2.74 -5.66 4.24
C LEU A 260 -1.39 -6.07 4.86
N SER A 261 -0.80 -7.18 4.38
CA SER A 261 0.47 -7.70 4.90
C SER A 261 1.71 -6.92 4.43
N GLN A 262 1.60 -6.21 3.31
CA GLN A 262 2.69 -5.50 2.68
C GLN A 262 3.17 -4.32 3.55
N PRO A 263 4.46 -4.23 3.90
CA PRO A 263 5.04 -3.03 4.50
C PRO A 263 5.17 -1.91 3.46
N ASN A 264 5.10 -0.66 3.90
CA ASN A 264 5.24 0.47 2.99
C ASN A 264 6.72 0.75 2.70
N VAL A 265 7.08 0.60 1.44
CA VAL A 265 8.42 0.88 0.89
C VAL A 265 8.53 2.28 0.28
N GLY A 266 7.59 3.18 0.60
CA GLY A 266 7.71 4.61 0.35
C GLY A 266 7.39 5.07 -1.07
N TYR A 267 6.66 4.28 -1.87
CA TYR A 267 6.23 4.72 -3.21
C TYR A 267 4.91 5.51 -3.14
N ASN A 268 4.96 6.80 -3.47
CA ASN A 268 3.79 7.65 -3.67
C ASN A 268 3.60 7.90 -5.17
N VAL A 269 3.05 6.91 -5.89
CA VAL A 269 2.72 7.07 -7.31
C VAL A 269 1.37 7.77 -7.44
N ALA A 270 1.39 9.10 -7.55
CA ALA A 270 0.20 9.87 -7.90
C ALA A 270 -0.09 9.73 -9.39
N LEU A 271 -1.07 8.88 -9.74
CA LEU A 271 -1.58 8.82 -11.11
C LEU A 271 -2.30 10.13 -11.46
N THR A 272 -2.01 10.67 -12.65
CA THR A 272 -2.72 11.86 -13.15
C THR A 272 -4.18 11.53 -13.45
N THR A 273 -5.08 12.52 -13.48
CA THR A 273 -6.50 12.30 -13.77
C THR A 273 -6.74 11.61 -15.12
N LYS A 274 -5.89 11.93 -16.11
CA LYS A 274 -5.89 11.27 -17.44
C LYS A 274 -5.46 9.80 -17.34
N GLU A 275 -4.41 9.50 -16.59
CA GLU A 275 -3.97 8.11 -16.35
C GLU A 275 -5.02 7.28 -15.59
N LYS A 276 -5.72 7.88 -14.62
CA LYS A 276 -6.84 7.24 -13.92
C LYS A 276 -8.00 6.91 -14.86
N LEU A 277 -8.33 7.83 -15.78
CA LEU A 277 -9.36 7.60 -16.81
C LEU A 277 -8.96 6.46 -17.75
N ILE A 278 -7.71 6.42 -18.21
CA ILE A 278 -7.20 5.33 -19.06
C ILE A 278 -7.30 3.97 -18.32
N LEU A 279 -6.93 3.93 -17.04
CA LEU A 279 -7.03 2.72 -16.22
C LEU A 279 -8.50 2.26 -16.04
N LEU A 280 -9.45 3.20 -15.93
CA LEU A 280 -10.88 2.90 -15.81
C LEU A 280 -11.50 2.44 -17.14
N CYS A 281 -10.99 2.96 -18.27
CA CYS A 281 -11.46 2.60 -19.60
C CYS A 281 -10.99 1.21 -20.05
N LEU A 282 -9.86 0.70 -19.53
CA LEU A 282 -9.33 -0.62 -19.88
C LEU A 282 -10.32 -1.77 -19.58
N PRO A 283 -10.89 -1.92 -18.36
CA PRO A 283 -11.93 -2.91 -18.07
C PRO A 283 -13.22 -2.74 -18.88
N LEU A 284 -13.58 -1.49 -19.18
CA LEU A 284 -14.77 -1.16 -19.97
C LEU A 284 -14.58 -1.54 -21.45
N ALA A 285 -13.38 -1.34 -21.99
CA ALA A 285 -12.98 -1.79 -23.32
C ALA A 285 -12.95 -3.33 -23.40
N ILE A 286 -12.47 -4.02 -22.34
CA ILE A 286 -12.58 -5.49 -22.24
C ILE A 286 -14.05 -5.92 -22.28
N GLY A 287 -14.91 -5.32 -21.46
CA GLY A 287 -16.34 -5.63 -21.42
C GLY A 287 -17.05 -5.44 -22.77
N LEU A 288 -16.66 -4.42 -23.55
CA LEU A 288 -17.17 -4.15 -24.88
C LEU A 288 -16.59 -5.07 -25.97
N LEU A 289 -15.31 -5.43 -25.89
CA LEU A 289 -14.65 -6.34 -26.83
C LEU A 289 -15.12 -7.79 -26.65
N LEU A 290 -15.42 -8.21 -25.41
CA LEU A 290 -16.03 -9.52 -25.10
C LEU A 290 -17.38 -9.76 -25.82
N LEU A 291 -18.01 -8.72 -26.38
CA LEU A 291 -19.27 -8.82 -27.14
C LEU A 291 -19.07 -9.02 -28.66
N ARG A 292 -17.86 -8.82 -29.21
CA ARG A 292 -17.57 -8.95 -30.64
C ARG A 292 -16.10 -9.34 -30.86
N ILE A 293 -15.87 -10.56 -31.38
CA ILE A 293 -14.60 -11.21 -31.83
C ILE A 293 -14.18 -12.39 -30.91
N ASN A 294 -13.31 -13.27 -31.44
CA ASN A 294 -12.66 -14.37 -30.73
C ASN A 294 -11.96 -13.85 -29.45
N LEU A 295 -12.47 -14.30 -28.29
CA LEU A 295 -12.08 -13.87 -26.94
C LEU A 295 -10.56 -13.80 -26.68
N LEU A 296 -9.77 -14.63 -27.36
CA LEU A 296 -8.34 -14.77 -27.12
C LEU A 296 -7.53 -13.55 -27.60
N TYR A 297 -7.79 -13.05 -28.81
CA TYR A 297 -7.03 -11.92 -29.37
C TYR A 297 -7.32 -10.59 -28.63
N ASP A 298 -8.55 -10.40 -28.17
CA ASP A 298 -8.95 -9.22 -27.40
C ASP A 298 -8.21 -9.15 -26.06
N ILE A 299 -8.05 -10.29 -25.38
CA ILE A 299 -7.29 -10.39 -24.12
C ILE A 299 -5.84 -9.98 -24.34
N ILE A 300 -5.19 -10.43 -25.42
CA ILE A 300 -3.79 -10.07 -25.73
C ILE A 300 -3.65 -8.58 -26.02
N ILE A 301 -4.54 -8.01 -26.85
CA ILE A 301 -4.47 -6.59 -27.23
C ILE A 301 -4.61 -5.71 -25.99
N VAL A 302 -5.57 -6.02 -25.12
CA VAL A 302 -5.75 -5.28 -23.87
C VAL A 302 -4.54 -5.42 -22.96
N TYR A 303 -4.00 -6.63 -22.84
CA TYR A 303 -2.81 -6.86 -22.04
C TYR A 303 -1.57 -6.11 -22.57
N ALA A 304 -1.42 -5.99 -23.89
CA ALA A 304 -0.38 -5.20 -24.52
C ALA A 304 -0.53 -3.70 -24.21
N LEU A 305 -1.74 -3.15 -24.31
CA LEU A 305 -2.03 -1.77 -23.93
C LEU A 305 -1.74 -1.51 -22.44
N PHE A 306 -2.09 -2.44 -21.57
CA PHE A 306 -1.78 -2.37 -20.15
C PHE A 306 -0.27 -2.41 -19.87
N THR A 307 0.49 -3.19 -20.64
CA THR A 307 1.95 -3.27 -20.55
C THR A 307 2.60 -1.94 -20.95
N ILE A 308 2.13 -1.30 -22.03
CA ILE A 308 2.59 0.03 -22.46
C ILE A 308 2.28 1.09 -21.39
N PHE A 309 1.08 1.07 -20.82
CA PHE A 309 0.73 1.98 -19.72
C PHE A 309 1.69 1.80 -18.52
N THR A 310 1.99 0.55 -18.19
CA THR A 310 2.88 0.21 -17.08
C THR A 310 4.31 0.72 -17.30
N PHE A 311 4.81 0.75 -18.54
CA PHE A 311 6.14 1.32 -18.86
C PHE A 311 6.31 2.77 -18.38
N PHE A 312 5.32 3.64 -18.66
CA PHE A 312 5.38 5.04 -18.27
C PHE A 312 5.39 5.24 -16.76
N VAL A 313 4.60 4.44 -16.03
CA VAL A 313 4.58 4.47 -14.56
C VAL A 313 5.89 3.92 -14.00
N TYR A 314 6.37 2.80 -14.53
CA TYR A 314 7.59 2.13 -14.09
C TYR A 314 8.83 3.03 -14.23
N ASN A 315 8.96 3.77 -15.34
CA ASN A 315 10.08 4.69 -15.53
C ASN A 315 10.11 5.81 -14.49
N ARG A 316 8.95 6.32 -14.05
CA ARG A 316 8.87 7.30 -12.97
C ARG A 316 9.29 6.71 -11.63
N ILE A 317 8.88 5.48 -11.34
CA ILE A 317 9.28 4.75 -10.13
C ILE A 317 10.80 4.52 -10.14
N LYS A 318 11.35 3.97 -11.22
CA LYS A 318 12.77 3.70 -11.37
C LYS A 318 13.61 4.96 -11.23
N SER A 319 13.20 6.07 -11.87
CA SER A 319 13.87 7.36 -11.70
C SER A 319 13.90 7.83 -10.24
N SER A 320 12.86 7.56 -9.47
CA SER A 320 12.81 7.93 -8.06
C SER A 320 13.70 7.04 -7.19
N ASP A 321 13.82 5.76 -7.54
CA ASP A 321 14.74 4.83 -6.89
C ASP A 321 16.20 5.22 -7.16
N ASP A 322 16.55 5.53 -8.41
CA ASP A 322 17.89 5.97 -8.80
C ASP A 322 18.35 7.20 -7.98
N ILE A 323 17.45 8.18 -7.77
CA ILE A 323 17.74 9.36 -6.94
C ILE A 323 17.86 8.98 -5.46
N LEU A 324 16.97 8.12 -4.95
CA LEU A 324 17.01 7.67 -3.55
C LEU A 324 18.33 6.95 -3.24
N HIS A 325 18.85 6.10 -4.13
CA HIS A 325 20.15 5.43 -3.97
C HIS A 325 21.32 6.41 -3.87
N THR A 326 21.22 7.56 -4.54
CA THR A 326 22.27 8.58 -4.51
C THR A 326 22.13 9.51 -3.29
N MET A 327 20.98 9.52 -2.62
CA MET A 327 20.67 10.46 -1.54
C MET A 327 21.64 10.41 -0.34
N PRO A 328 22.09 9.23 0.14
CA PRO A 328 23.10 9.17 1.20
C PRO A 328 24.40 9.91 0.84
N ASN A 329 24.85 9.78 -0.41
CA ASN A 329 26.06 10.47 -0.89
C ASN A 329 25.84 11.97 -0.94
N ILE A 330 24.68 12.42 -1.43
CA ILE A 330 24.31 13.85 -1.44
C ILE A 330 24.32 14.44 -0.02
N LEU A 331 23.75 13.71 0.96
CA LEU A 331 23.76 14.14 2.36
C LEU A 331 25.16 14.15 2.97
N SER A 332 26.01 13.20 2.60
CA SER A 332 27.42 13.18 3.00
C SER A 332 28.19 14.37 2.42
N ASP A 333 27.97 14.71 1.14
CA ASP A 333 28.59 15.87 0.50
C ASP A 333 28.14 17.17 1.18
N ILE A 334 26.85 17.28 1.52
CA ILE A 334 26.32 18.41 2.31
C ILE A 334 27.03 18.47 3.66
N ALA A 335 27.19 17.34 4.35
CA ALA A 335 27.90 17.27 5.62
C ALA A 335 29.32 17.81 5.48
N ASP A 336 30.06 17.41 4.44
CA ASP A 336 31.43 17.84 4.20
C ASP A 336 31.52 19.34 3.90
N TYR A 337 30.59 19.92 3.12
CA TYR A 337 30.52 21.37 2.95
C TYR A 337 30.13 22.10 4.24
N VAL A 338 29.25 21.53 5.06
CA VAL A 338 28.90 22.10 6.37
C VAL A 338 30.10 22.10 7.31
N LYS A 339 30.95 21.07 7.31
CA LYS A 339 32.23 21.07 8.06
C LYS A 339 33.15 22.22 7.64
N LEU A 340 33.11 22.61 6.37
CA LEU A 340 33.88 23.74 5.84
C LEU A 340 33.25 25.12 6.18
N GLY A 341 32.15 25.14 6.95
CA GLY A 341 31.46 26.35 7.39
C GLY A 341 30.41 26.87 6.41
N TYR A 342 30.07 26.13 5.35
CA TYR A 342 28.98 26.51 4.47
C TYR A 342 27.61 26.20 5.10
N GLY A 343 26.66 27.13 5.00
CA GLY A 343 25.26 26.85 5.32
C GLY A 343 24.62 25.88 4.33
N VAL A 344 23.55 25.19 4.74
CA VAL A 344 22.82 24.16 3.96
C VAL A 344 22.55 24.59 2.51
N ARG A 345 22.07 25.83 2.33
CA ARG A 345 21.80 26.43 1.02
C ARG A 345 23.02 26.47 0.10
N ASN A 346 24.15 26.95 0.62
CA ASN A 346 25.39 27.07 -0.12
C ASN A 346 25.99 25.70 -0.42
N SER A 347 25.86 24.75 0.50
CA SER A 347 26.24 23.35 0.30
C SER A 347 25.47 22.72 -0.87
N LEU A 348 24.14 22.93 -0.94
CA LEU A 348 23.31 22.44 -2.06
C LEU A 348 23.71 23.04 -3.41
N LEU A 349 24.09 24.33 -3.45
CA LEU A 349 24.55 24.98 -4.67
C LEU A 349 25.91 24.46 -5.16
N LYS A 350 26.78 24.06 -4.23
CA LYS A 350 28.14 23.56 -4.51
C LYS A 350 28.22 22.07 -4.83
N LEU A 351 27.12 21.32 -4.73
CA LEU A 351 27.06 19.89 -5.09
C LEU A 351 27.63 19.66 -6.50
N ASN A 352 28.57 18.71 -6.60
CA ASN A 352 29.24 18.40 -7.85
C ASN A 352 28.38 17.47 -8.71
N GLU A 353 28.09 17.88 -9.95
CA GLU A 353 27.24 17.13 -10.88
C GLU A 353 28.02 16.13 -11.74
N LYS A 354 29.36 16.19 -11.75
CA LYS A 354 30.18 15.50 -12.76
C LYS A 354 30.18 13.97 -12.67
N ASN A 355 29.87 13.40 -11.50
CA ASN A 355 29.93 11.94 -11.28
C ASN A 355 28.54 11.30 -11.09
N LEU A 356 27.46 12.00 -11.40
CA LEU A 356 26.09 11.56 -11.11
C LEU A 356 25.35 11.13 -12.38
N ASP A 357 24.39 10.21 -12.24
CA ASP A 357 23.53 9.78 -13.35
C ASP A 357 22.74 10.98 -13.92
N THR A 358 22.45 10.93 -15.22
CA THR A 358 21.73 11.94 -16.01
C THR A 358 20.37 12.35 -15.42
N LYS A 359 19.69 11.45 -14.70
CA LYS A 359 18.42 11.75 -14.03
C LYS A 359 18.65 12.49 -12.71
N THR A 360 19.66 12.09 -11.96
CA THR A 360 20.06 12.69 -10.69
C THR A 360 20.63 14.10 -10.92
N THR A 361 21.40 14.32 -11.99
CA THR A 361 21.86 15.67 -12.36
C THR A 361 20.71 16.59 -12.72
N LYS A 362 19.70 16.12 -13.47
CA LYS A 362 18.46 16.90 -13.72
C LYS A 362 17.71 17.22 -12.42
N PHE A 363 17.65 16.27 -11.49
CA PHE A 363 17.02 16.49 -10.18
C PHE A 363 17.77 17.55 -9.37
N ILE A 364 19.09 17.45 -9.25
CA ILE A 364 19.94 18.43 -8.56
C ILE A 364 19.86 19.80 -9.25
N GLY A 365 19.83 19.85 -10.58
CA GLY A 365 19.62 21.10 -11.32
C GLY A 365 18.32 21.81 -10.92
N LYS A 366 17.22 21.06 -10.77
CA LYS A 366 15.94 21.60 -10.27
C LYS A 366 16.02 22.02 -8.80
N VAL A 367 16.71 21.26 -7.95
CA VAL A 367 16.97 21.63 -6.54
C VAL A 367 17.71 22.97 -6.50
N LYS A 368 18.81 23.11 -7.25
CA LYS A 368 19.60 24.34 -7.33
C LYS A 368 18.77 25.52 -7.87
N GLU A 369 17.88 25.30 -8.84
CA GLU A 369 16.98 26.33 -9.34
C GLU A 369 16.01 26.84 -8.27
N LEU A 370 15.42 25.94 -7.47
CA LEU A 370 14.54 26.32 -6.36
C LEU A 370 15.31 27.05 -5.26
N VAL A 371 16.50 26.57 -4.90
CA VAL A 371 17.38 27.21 -3.93
C VAL A 371 17.78 28.62 -4.40
N LYS A 372 18.08 28.82 -5.69
CA LYS A 372 18.36 30.15 -6.25
C LYS A 372 17.16 31.09 -6.16
N ARG A 373 15.94 30.56 -6.30
CA ARG A 373 14.69 31.32 -6.27
C ARG A 373 14.08 31.49 -4.87
N ASP A 374 14.75 31.00 -3.82
CA ASP A 374 14.25 31.05 -2.45
C ASP A 374 12.89 30.35 -2.27
N LEU A 375 12.68 29.29 -3.04
CA LEU A 375 11.46 28.49 -3.00
C LEU A 375 11.68 27.22 -2.17
N PRO A 376 10.67 26.75 -1.43
CA PRO A 376 10.80 25.54 -0.61
C PRO A 376 11.02 24.31 -1.50
N LEU A 377 11.97 23.46 -1.11
CA LEU A 377 12.35 22.22 -1.79
C LEU A 377 11.20 21.22 -1.87
N THR A 378 10.24 21.28 -0.95
CA THR A 378 8.99 20.50 -0.98
C THR A 378 8.20 20.62 -2.29
N ARG A 379 8.42 21.67 -3.11
CA ARG A 379 7.77 21.83 -4.43
C ARG A 379 8.21 20.80 -5.49
N LEU A 380 9.35 20.12 -5.32
CA LEU A 380 9.82 19.13 -6.30
C LEU A 380 9.01 17.84 -6.34
N ASN A 381 8.24 17.57 -5.27
CA ASN A 381 7.38 16.41 -5.04
C ASN A 381 7.71 15.20 -5.94
N THR A 382 8.60 14.35 -5.46
CA THR A 382 9.01 13.12 -6.13
C THR A 382 8.05 11.96 -5.83
N ASN A 383 8.18 10.87 -6.58
CA ASN A 383 7.38 9.65 -6.37
C ASN A 383 7.85 8.83 -5.15
N SER A 384 8.95 9.21 -4.50
CA SER A 384 9.43 8.59 -3.26
C SER A 384 9.08 9.47 -2.07
N TRP A 385 8.31 8.89 -1.15
CA TRP A 385 7.94 9.54 0.09
C TRP A 385 9.16 9.85 0.96
N VAL A 386 10.12 8.92 1.07
CA VAL A 386 11.35 9.11 1.85
C VAL A 386 12.15 10.29 1.32
N LEU A 387 12.27 10.40 0.00
CA LEU A 387 12.98 11.50 -0.64
C LEU A 387 12.30 12.84 -0.36
N ASN A 388 10.97 12.91 -0.47
CA ASN A 388 10.22 14.12 -0.13
C ASN A 388 10.38 14.50 1.34
N ALA A 389 10.44 13.52 2.23
CA ALA A 389 10.70 13.78 3.65
C ALA A 389 12.09 14.35 3.89
N VAL A 390 13.12 13.85 3.20
CA VAL A 390 14.48 14.42 3.28
C VAL A 390 14.52 15.85 2.74
N LEU A 391 13.77 16.16 1.68
CA LEU A 391 13.67 17.54 1.17
C LEU A 391 12.97 18.47 2.18
N GLU A 392 11.85 18.04 2.76
CA GLU A 392 11.16 18.81 3.81
C GLU A 392 12.06 19.00 5.05
N PHE A 393 12.84 17.97 5.36
CA PHE A 393 13.83 18.02 6.42
C PHE A 393 14.92 19.07 6.14
N LEU A 394 15.48 19.10 4.92
CA LEU A 394 16.47 20.10 4.51
C LEU A 394 15.90 21.53 4.58
N ASP A 395 14.67 21.75 4.10
CA ASP A 395 13.96 23.03 4.20
C ASP A 395 13.84 23.48 5.67
N ASN A 396 13.49 22.56 6.57
CA ASN A 396 13.28 22.86 7.97
C ASN A 396 14.59 23.15 8.71
N LEU A 397 15.70 22.49 8.36
CA LEU A 397 17.02 22.84 8.88
C LEU A 397 17.48 24.22 8.42
N GLU A 398 17.30 24.54 7.13
CA GLU A 398 17.66 25.84 6.58
C GLU A 398 16.93 26.98 7.30
N LYS A 399 15.60 26.86 7.47
CA LYS A 399 14.79 27.86 8.20
C LYS A 399 15.24 28.08 9.63
N LYS A 400 15.80 27.05 10.27
CA LYS A 400 16.26 27.10 11.66
C LYS A 400 17.70 27.60 11.77
N GLY A 401 18.39 27.82 10.64
CA GLY A 401 19.80 28.25 10.62
C GLY A 401 20.75 27.23 11.24
N TYR A 402 20.31 25.98 11.41
CA TYR A 402 21.07 24.94 12.08
C TYR A 402 21.74 24.05 11.04
N ALA A 403 23.07 24.02 11.05
CA ALA A 403 23.88 23.21 10.14
C ALA A 403 25.00 22.53 10.94
N ASP A 404 24.72 21.33 11.44
CA ASP A 404 25.74 20.46 12.04
C ASP A 404 26.07 19.33 11.07
N SER A 405 27.36 19.16 10.79
CA SER A 405 27.85 18.07 9.95
C SER A 405 27.52 16.70 10.54
N PHE A 406 27.48 16.56 11.87
CA PHE A 406 27.21 15.28 12.50
C PHE A 406 25.82 14.76 12.12
N ILE A 407 24.82 15.63 12.18
CA ILE A 407 23.43 15.31 11.84
C ILE A 407 23.30 14.84 10.38
N PHE A 408 23.90 15.55 9.42
CA PHE A 408 23.83 15.14 8.01
C PHE A 408 24.47 13.78 7.76
N LYS A 409 25.60 13.50 8.42
CA LYS A 409 26.28 12.21 8.31
C LYS A 409 25.47 11.07 8.93
N GLU A 410 24.83 11.31 10.07
CA GLU A 410 23.99 10.31 10.73
C GLU A 410 22.74 9.99 9.92
N ILE A 411 22.06 11.01 9.35
CA ILE A 411 20.92 10.80 8.45
C ILE A 411 21.35 10.05 7.18
N SER A 412 22.52 10.36 6.63
CA SER A 412 23.09 9.63 5.49
C SER A 412 23.22 8.13 5.80
N ILE A 413 23.78 7.78 6.97
CA ILE A 413 23.91 6.39 7.42
C ILE A 413 22.54 5.73 7.58
N LEU A 414 21.59 6.40 8.24
CA LEU A 414 20.25 5.85 8.50
C LEU A 414 19.47 5.60 7.21
N ILE A 415 19.54 6.51 6.24
CA ILE A 415 18.93 6.32 4.92
C ILE A 415 19.64 5.22 4.14
N GLY A 416 20.98 5.14 4.23
CA GLY A 416 21.75 4.04 3.64
C GLY A 416 21.32 2.67 4.20
N ASN A 417 21.16 2.57 5.52
CA ASN A 417 20.66 1.35 6.17
C ASN A 417 19.24 1.00 5.71
N TYR A 418 18.34 1.99 5.60
CA TYR A 418 17.01 1.76 5.05
C TYR A 418 17.04 1.23 3.59
N ILE A 419 17.88 1.83 2.74
CA ILE A 419 18.02 1.44 1.32
C ILE A 419 18.55 0.01 1.21
N THR A 420 19.60 -0.34 1.96
CA THR A 420 20.19 -1.68 1.93
C THR A 420 19.22 -2.76 2.44
N LEU A 421 18.46 -2.47 3.50
CA LEU A 421 17.38 -3.35 3.97
C LEU A 421 16.34 -3.59 2.88
N ARG A 422 15.92 -2.53 2.20
CA ARG A 422 14.94 -2.60 1.11
C ARG A 422 15.45 -3.41 -0.09
N GLU A 423 16.69 -3.19 -0.51
CA GLU A 423 17.31 -3.94 -1.62
C GLU A 423 17.42 -5.44 -1.31
N LYS A 424 17.86 -5.79 -0.10
CA LYS A 424 17.98 -7.18 0.34
C LYS A 424 16.64 -7.91 0.21
N ILE A 425 15.56 -7.27 0.62
CA ILE A 425 14.21 -7.83 0.57
C ILE A 425 13.71 -7.90 -0.87
N LEU A 426 13.86 -6.83 -1.65
CA LEU A 426 13.48 -6.84 -3.07
C LEU A 426 14.20 -7.97 -3.83
N ARG A 427 15.46 -8.25 -3.52
CA ARG A 427 16.21 -9.37 -4.10
C ARG A 427 15.62 -10.72 -3.73
N ASN A 428 15.23 -10.93 -2.48
CA ASN A 428 14.59 -12.18 -2.05
C ASN A 428 13.23 -12.39 -2.76
N LEU A 429 12.48 -11.31 -2.97
CA LEU A 429 11.18 -11.37 -3.65
C LEU A 429 11.29 -11.50 -5.18
N GLN A 430 12.48 -11.37 -5.79
CA GLN A 430 12.67 -11.53 -7.23
C GLN A 430 12.34 -12.95 -7.72
N LEU A 431 12.45 -13.96 -6.87
CA LEU A 431 12.08 -15.34 -7.20
C LEU A 431 10.63 -15.44 -7.69
N PHE A 432 9.75 -14.57 -7.20
CA PHE A 432 8.35 -14.52 -7.65
C PHE A 432 8.19 -13.99 -9.08
N ASN A 433 9.12 -13.16 -9.57
CA ASN A 433 9.13 -12.77 -10.99
C ASN A 433 9.45 -13.99 -11.87
N SER A 434 10.38 -14.84 -11.43
CA SER A 434 10.73 -16.07 -12.14
C SER A 434 9.55 -17.05 -12.18
N LEU A 435 8.85 -17.23 -11.05
CA LEU A 435 7.64 -18.06 -10.99
C LEU A 435 6.53 -17.53 -11.91
N SER A 436 6.34 -16.21 -11.97
CA SER A 436 5.39 -15.58 -12.88
C SER A 436 5.69 -15.93 -14.33
N ILE A 437 6.97 -15.89 -14.75
CA ILE A 437 7.37 -16.25 -16.11
C ILE A 437 7.15 -17.73 -16.41
N ALA A 438 7.38 -18.62 -15.44
CA ALA A 438 7.18 -20.06 -15.59
C ALA A 438 5.70 -20.47 -15.60
N THR A 439 4.84 -19.71 -14.91
CA THR A 439 3.42 -20.03 -14.69
C THR A 439 2.63 -20.28 -15.99
N PRO A 440 2.69 -19.43 -17.04
CA PRO A 440 2.00 -19.68 -18.30
C PRO A 440 2.34 -21.04 -18.92
N PHE A 441 3.62 -21.42 -18.90
CA PHE A 441 4.08 -22.71 -19.45
C PHE A 441 3.55 -23.88 -18.62
N LEU A 442 3.59 -23.78 -17.29
CA LEU A 442 3.07 -24.81 -16.39
C LEU A 442 1.56 -25.00 -16.57
N LEU A 443 0.80 -23.90 -16.63
CA LEU A 443 -0.66 -23.95 -16.83
C LEU A 443 -1.02 -24.51 -18.20
N TYR A 444 -0.34 -24.06 -19.26
CA TYR A 444 -0.56 -24.57 -20.60
C TYR A 444 -0.28 -26.07 -20.67
N PHE A 445 0.87 -26.52 -20.17
CA PHE A 445 1.23 -27.94 -20.14
C PHE A 445 0.21 -28.77 -19.35
N ALA A 446 -0.16 -28.32 -18.14
CA ALA A 446 -1.11 -29.03 -17.29
C ALA A 446 -2.50 -29.15 -17.95
N PHE A 447 -3.00 -28.07 -18.56
CA PHE A 447 -4.34 -28.05 -19.15
C PHE A 447 -4.37 -28.76 -20.50
N ASP A 448 -3.32 -28.64 -21.32
CA ASP A 448 -3.23 -29.33 -22.60
C ASP A 448 -3.22 -30.85 -22.41
N VAL A 449 -2.37 -31.36 -21.50
CA VAL A 449 -2.33 -32.81 -21.16
C VAL A 449 -3.71 -33.31 -20.73
N LEU A 450 -4.43 -32.56 -19.89
CA LEU A 450 -5.77 -32.94 -19.44
C LEU A 450 -6.82 -32.84 -20.57
N SER A 451 -6.70 -31.87 -21.47
CA SER A 451 -7.61 -31.68 -22.61
C SER A 451 -7.43 -32.73 -23.71
N LYS A 452 -6.23 -33.30 -23.87
CA LYS A 452 -5.98 -34.40 -24.82
C LYS A 452 -6.63 -35.72 -24.38
N ILE A 453 -6.82 -35.91 -23.07
CA ILE A 453 -7.40 -37.15 -22.51
C ILE A 453 -8.93 -37.23 -22.76
N LYS A 454 -9.62 -36.08 -22.78
CA LYS A 454 -11.04 -35.97 -23.15
C LYS A 454 -11.19 -34.64 -23.87
N SER A 455 -11.76 -34.63 -25.08
CA SER A 455 -11.98 -33.44 -25.92
C SER A 455 -12.82 -32.38 -25.19
N VAL A 456 -12.17 -31.66 -24.28
CA VAL A 456 -12.64 -30.45 -23.64
C VAL A 456 -12.28 -29.34 -24.62
N GLY A 457 -13.21 -28.40 -24.84
CA GLY A 457 -13.02 -27.30 -25.79
C GLY A 457 -11.77 -26.45 -25.51
N ASN A 458 -11.54 -25.42 -26.32
CA ASN A 458 -10.32 -24.61 -26.21
C ASN A 458 -10.15 -23.98 -24.80
N LEU A 459 -9.09 -24.38 -24.08
CA LEU A 459 -8.73 -23.90 -22.74
C LEU A 459 -7.74 -22.72 -22.75
N ASP A 460 -7.20 -22.33 -23.91
CA ASP A 460 -6.22 -21.24 -24.05
C ASP A 460 -6.68 -19.91 -23.44
N PRO A 461 -7.96 -19.49 -23.56
CA PRO A 461 -8.42 -18.25 -22.93
C PRO A 461 -8.33 -18.29 -21.40
N ILE A 462 -8.53 -19.46 -20.79
CA ILE A 462 -8.46 -19.63 -19.33
C ILE A 462 -7.00 -19.54 -18.88
N VAL A 463 -6.08 -20.19 -19.61
CA VAL A 463 -4.63 -20.10 -19.37
C VAL A 463 -4.15 -18.66 -19.48
N ALA A 464 -4.61 -17.91 -20.48
CA ALA A 464 -4.27 -16.50 -20.65
C ALA A 464 -4.78 -15.65 -19.48
N ILE A 465 -6.05 -15.78 -19.08
CA ILE A 465 -6.62 -15.01 -17.97
C ILE A 465 -5.91 -15.32 -16.65
N TYR A 466 -5.63 -16.60 -16.37
CA TYR A 466 -4.92 -17.02 -15.16
C TYR A 466 -3.51 -16.44 -15.11
N SER A 467 -2.80 -16.49 -16.23
CA SER A 467 -1.44 -15.96 -16.35
C SER A 467 -1.40 -14.45 -16.11
N ILE A 468 -2.38 -13.71 -16.63
CA ILE A 468 -2.49 -12.26 -16.42
C ILE A 468 -2.79 -11.94 -14.95
N VAL A 469 -3.76 -12.63 -14.34
CA VAL A 469 -4.14 -12.41 -12.93
C VAL A 469 -2.98 -12.76 -12.00
N LEU A 470 -2.34 -13.91 -12.19
CA LEU A 470 -1.15 -14.30 -11.44
C LEU A 470 0.00 -13.31 -11.68
N GLY A 471 0.18 -12.82 -12.90
CA GLY A 471 1.16 -11.77 -13.19
C GLY A 471 0.96 -10.51 -12.38
N ILE A 472 -0.29 -10.04 -12.24
CA ILE A 472 -0.64 -8.88 -11.42
C ILE A 472 -0.34 -9.15 -9.93
N ILE A 473 -0.71 -10.34 -9.44
CA ILE A 473 -0.49 -10.73 -8.05
C ILE A 473 1.01 -10.85 -7.73
N TYR A 474 1.78 -11.51 -8.60
CA TYR A 474 3.24 -11.65 -8.45
C TYR A 474 3.96 -10.31 -8.58
N ALA A 475 3.53 -9.41 -9.47
CA ALA A 475 4.06 -8.05 -9.53
C ALA A 475 3.88 -7.30 -8.22
N LYS A 476 2.69 -7.42 -7.61
CA LYS A 476 2.37 -6.83 -6.32
C LYS A 476 3.23 -7.41 -5.19
N LEU A 477 3.44 -8.73 -5.19
CA LEU A 477 4.30 -9.42 -4.23
C LEU A 477 5.77 -8.99 -4.35
N SER A 478 6.31 -8.94 -5.57
CA SER A 478 7.74 -8.77 -5.82
C SER A 478 8.23 -7.33 -5.78
N ARG A 479 7.42 -6.39 -6.28
CA ARG A 479 7.79 -4.97 -6.47
C ARG A 479 6.89 -4.03 -5.69
N PHE A 480 6.05 -4.55 -4.79
CA PHE A 480 5.19 -3.76 -3.91
C PHE A 480 4.15 -2.89 -4.63
N THR A 481 4.10 -2.98 -5.96
CA THR A 481 3.31 -2.17 -6.88
C THR A 481 2.80 -3.07 -8.00
N ILE A 482 1.67 -2.71 -8.58
CA ILE A 482 1.14 -3.45 -9.74
C ILE A 482 2.03 -3.17 -10.97
N PHE A 483 2.75 -2.05 -11.01
CA PHE A 483 3.42 -1.54 -12.20
C PHE A 483 4.83 -2.13 -12.42
N ASN A 484 4.92 -3.44 -12.69
CA ASN A 484 6.18 -4.12 -13.00
C ASN A 484 6.33 -4.37 -14.51
N PHE A 485 6.81 -3.36 -15.24
CA PHE A 485 6.93 -3.42 -16.70
C PHE A 485 7.76 -4.61 -17.21
N PRO A 486 8.98 -4.90 -16.68
CA PRO A 486 9.77 -6.05 -17.13
C PRO A 486 9.02 -7.37 -17.01
N LEU A 487 8.29 -7.59 -15.91
CA LEU A 487 7.52 -8.81 -15.70
C LEU A 487 6.39 -8.94 -16.72
N PHE A 488 5.61 -7.87 -16.94
CA PHE A 488 4.48 -7.96 -17.86
C PHE A 488 4.90 -8.12 -19.31
N LEU A 489 6.02 -7.50 -19.71
CA LEU A 489 6.60 -7.71 -21.03
C LEU A 489 7.04 -9.17 -21.23
N LEU A 490 7.72 -9.77 -20.25
CA LEU A 490 8.12 -11.18 -20.33
C LEU A 490 6.92 -12.12 -20.34
N LEU A 491 5.88 -11.83 -19.56
CA LEU A 491 4.61 -12.56 -19.61
C LEU A 491 3.88 -12.41 -20.96
N ALA A 492 3.94 -11.23 -21.59
CA ALA A 492 3.36 -11.02 -22.92
C ALA A 492 4.06 -11.90 -23.95
N ILE A 493 5.38 -11.96 -23.87
CA ILE A 493 6.21 -12.79 -24.73
C ILE A 493 5.91 -14.28 -24.48
N SER A 494 5.87 -14.73 -23.24
CA SER A 494 5.59 -16.15 -22.93
C SER A 494 4.19 -16.58 -23.37
N LEU A 495 3.17 -15.75 -23.15
CA LEU A 495 1.82 -15.99 -23.65
C LEU A 495 1.79 -16.03 -25.18
N SER A 496 2.47 -15.10 -25.85
CA SER A 496 2.55 -15.09 -27.32
C SER A 496 3.21 -16.37 -27.84
N ILE A 497 4.32 -16.80 -27.22
CA ILE A 497 4.98 -18.06 -27.58
C ILE A 497 4.01 -19.24 -27.42
N ILE A 498 3.31 -19.34 -26.29
CA ILE A 498 2.38 -20.44 -26.04
C ILE A 498 1.25 -20.46 -27.10
N ILE A 499 0.67 -19.31 -27.40
CA ILE A 499 -0.47 -19.22 -28.33
C ILE A 499 -0.04 -19.52 -29.78
N PHE A 500 1.17 -19.12 -30.19
CA PHE A 500 1.66 -19.33 -31.56
C PHE A 500 2.38 -20.68 -31.76
N LEU A 501 3.15 -21.17 -30.77
CA LEU A 501 3.96 -22.40 -30.87
C LEU A 501 3.39 -23.59 -30.10
N GLY A 502 2.42 -23.39 -29.20
CA GLY A 502 1.88 -24.45 -28.34
C GLY A 502 1.27 -25.61 -29.14
N GLY A 503 0.62 -25.32 -30.27
CA GLY A 503 0.10 -26.34 -31.17
C GLY A 503 1.19 -27.12 -31.95
N LEU A 504 2.39 -26.56 -32.13
CA LEU A 504 3.51 -27.20 -32.82
C LEU A 504 4.34 -28.08 -31.88
N PHE A 505 4.62 -27.61 -30.67
CA PHE A 505 5.46 -28.33 -29.69
C PHE A 505 4.84 -29.65 -29.23
N MET A 506 3.51 -29.70 -29.13
CA MET A 506 2.76 -30.86 -28.64
C MET A 506 2.21 -31.75 -29.75
N ASN A 507 2.44 -31.41 -31.02
CA ASN A 507 2.29 -32.36 -32.15
C ASN A 507 3.57 -33.17 -32.38
N PHE A 508 4.69 -32.75 -31.77
CA PHE A 508 6.00 -33.40 -31.86
C PHE A 508 6.28 -34.36 -30.69
N LEU A 509 5.53 -34.22 -29.58
CA LEU A 509 5.49 -35.10 -28.40
C LEU A 509 4.20 -35.93 -28.44
#